data_AF-A0A1Q7ZWX4-F1
#
_entry.id   AF-A0A1Q7ZWX4-F1
#
_cell.length_a   1.000
_cell.length_b   1.000
_cell.length_c   1.000
_cell.angle_alpha   90.00
_cell.angle_beta   90.00
_cell.angle_gamma   90.00
#
_symmetry.space_group_name_H-M   'P 1'
#
loop_
_entity.id
_entity.type
_entity.pdbx_description
1 polymer ?
#
loop_
_entity_poly.entity_id
_entity_poly.type
_entity_poly.pdbx_seq_one_letter_code
_entity_poly.pdbx_strand_id
1 'polypeptide(L)'
;MIDHTNSRIEQQQRVLRREKRRRYAFQRMLRATDRVLWRLEEMNRDGVRTVPKRVRVEIREVVGTMPIHVAEPLRDSAQVQDMLDGMFEIQERLFRWRYPDWHDFDPQDDELDVVAS
;
A
#
# COMPACT_ATOMS: atom_id res chain seq x y z
N MET A 1 45.01 6.65 7.98
CA MET A 1 43.86 7.54 8.32
C MET A 1 42.80 7.59 7.19
N ILE A 2 42.65 6.52 6.40
CA ILE A 2 41.72 6.42 5.25
C ILE A 2 40.57 5.43 5.52
N ASP A 3 40.73 4.52 6.50
CA ASP A 3 39.73 3.47 6.83
C ASP A 3 38.43 3.97 7.47
N HIS A 4 38.48 5.08 8.22
CA HIS A 4 37.29 5.63 8.88
C HIS A 4 36.32 6.28 7.88
N THR A 5 36.81 6.77 6.74
CA THR A 5 35.99 7.43 5.71
C THR A 5 35.29 6.39 4.83
N ASN A 6 35.97 5.30 4.47
CA ASN A 6 35.37 4.19 3.70
C ASN A 6 34.25 3.49 4.48
N SER A 7 34.45 3.21 5.78
CA SER A 7 33.42 2.60 6.62
C SER A 7 32.15 3.46 6.72
N ARG A 8 32.30 4.79 6.82
CA ARG A 8 31.18 5.75 6.84
C ARG A 8 30.43 5.79 5.51
N ILE A 9 31.15 5.80 4.38
CA ILE A 9 30.55 5.81 3.04
C ILE A 9 29.79 4.49 2.79
N GLU A 10 30.36 3.35 3.16
CA GLU A 10 29.67 2.05 3.03
C GLU A 10 28.40 1.98 3.89
N GLN A 11 28.45 2.49 5.12
CA GLN A 11 27.30 2.53 6.01
C GLN A 11 26.20 3.45 5.46
N GLN A 12 26.57 4.60 4.92
CA GLN A 12 25.65 5.51 4.22
C GLN A 12 25.03 4.86 2.97
N GLN A 13 25.83 4.17 2.14
CA GLN A 13 25.31 3.46 0.97
C GLN A 13 24.35 2.32 1.35
N ARG A 14 24.61 1.61 2.45
CA ARG A 14 23.70 0.56 2.96
C ARG A 14 22.37 1.14 3.41
N VAL A 15 22.39 2.27 4.12
CA VAL A 15 21.17 3.00 4.54
C VAL A 15 20.37 3.44 3.31
N LEU A 16 21.02 4.10 2.34
CA LEU A 16 20.38 4.55 1.10
C LEU A 16 19.78 3.40 0.28
N ARG A 17 20.49 2.27 0.15
CA ARG A 17 19.98 1.08 -0.54
C ARG A 17 18.77 0.49 0.17
N ARG A 18 18.78 0.46 1.51
CA ARG A 18 17.65 -0.05 2.31
C ARG A 18 16.42 0.84 2.16
N GLU A 19 16.61 2.15 2.19
CA GLU A 19 15.52 3.13 2.00
C GLU A 19 14.94 3.03 0.59
N LYS A 20 15.78 2.99 -0.45
CA LYS A 20 15.35 2.83 -1.85
C LYS A 20 14.54 1.55 -2.06
N ARG A 21 14.98 0.42 -1.48
CA ARG A 21 14.23 -0.86 -1.53
C ARG A 21 12.86 -0.74 -0.87
N ARG A 22 12.78 -0.13 0.31
CA ARG A 22 11.51 0.10 1.04
C ARG A 22 10.56 0.97 0.23
N ARG A 23 11.07 2.06 -0.35
CA ARG A 23 10.27 2.98 -1.19
C ARG A 23 9.67 2.27 -2.40
N TYR A 24 10.48 1.47 -3.11
CA TYR A 24 9.95 0.70 -4.24
C TYR A 24 8.99 -0.41 -3.82
N ALA A 25 9.23 -1.07 -2.68
CA ALA A 25 8.31 -2.08 -2.18
C ALA A 25 6.94 -1.45 -1.87
N PHE A 26 6.92 -0.32 -1.18
CA PHE A 26 5.71 0.45 -0.92
C PHE A 26 4.96 0.83 -2.21
N GLN A 27 5.64 1.46 -3.17
CA GLN A 27 5.00 1.87 -4.43
C GLN A 27 4.44 0.70 -5.23
N ARG A 28 5.12 -0.46 -5.22
CA ARG A 28 4.62 -1.67 -5.88
C ARG A 28 3.37 -2.21 -5.19
N MET A 29 3.37 -2.28 -3.86
CA MET A 29 2.21 -2.74 -3.09
C MET A 29 1.02 -1.80 -3.27
N LEU A 30 1.25 -0.48 -3.20
CA LEU A 30 0.20 0.53 -3.38
C LEU A 30 -0.47 0.40 -4.75
N ARG A 31 0.31 0.36 -5.84
CA ARG A 31 -0.23 0.19 -7.20
C ARG A 31 -1.01 -1.11 -7.37
N ALA A 32 -0.59 -2.18 -6.69
CA ALA A 32 -1.30 -3.45 -6.75
C ALA A 32 -2.63 -3.38 -5.98
N THR A 33 -2.64 -2.73 -4.82
CA THR A 33 -3.85 -2.43 -4.04
C THR A 33 -4.83 -1.57 -4.84
N ASP A 34 -4.38 -0.46 -5.43
CA ASP A 34 -5.23 0.45 -6.23
C ASP A 34 -5.92 -0.29 -7.38
N ARG A 35 -5.18 -1.17 -8.06
CA ARG A 35 -5.72 -1.98 -9.16
C ARG A 35 -6.80 -2.94 -8.68
N VAL A 36 -6.62 -3.56 -7.51
CA VAL A 36 -7.61 -4.44 -6.91
C VAL A 36 -8.86 -3.67 -6.50
N LEU A 37 -8.68 -2.53 -5.82
CA LEU A 37 -9.78 -1.65 -5.42
C LEU A 37 -10.60 -1.22 -6.62
N TRP A 38 -9.96 -0.70 -7.66
CA TRP A 38 -10.66 -0.28 -8.88
C TRP A 38 -11.50 -1.40 -9.49
N ARG A 39 -10.97 -2.63 -9.51
CA ARG A 39 -11.69 -3.79 -10.03
C ARG A 39 -12.88 -4.19 -9.14
N LEU A 40 -12.73 -4.12 -7.83
CA LEU A 40 -13.81 -4.40 -6.87
C LEU A 40 -14.88 -3.30 -6.92
N GLU A 41 -14.50 -2.04 -7.10
CA GLU A 41 -15.40 -0.90 -7.26
C GLU A 41 -16.21 -1.02 -8.56
N GLU A 42 -15.58 -1.43 -9.65
CA GLU A 42 -16.27 -1.72 -10.91
C GLU A 42 -17.30 -2.84 -10.72
N MET A 43 -16.94 -3.94 -10.07
CA MET A 43 -17.88 -5.01 -9.74
C MET A 43 -19.06 -4.51 -8.89
N ASN A 44 -18.78 -3.71 -7.87
CA ASN A 44 -19.81 -3.14 -7.00
C ASN A 44 -20.76 -2.22 -7.78
N ARG A 45 -20.20 -1.37 -8.66
CA ARG A 45 -20.94 -0.48 -9.55
C ARG A 45 -21.85 -1.26 -10.51
N ASP A 46 -21.35 -2.38 -11.04
CA ASP A 46 -22.08 -3.27 -11.94
C ASP A 46 -23.12 -4.16 -11.20
N GLY A 47 -23.24 -4.01 -9.88
CA GLY A 47 -24.18 -4.77 -9.05
C GLY A 47 -23.76 -6.23 -8.81
N VAL A 48 -22.51 -6.59 -9.14
CA VAL A 48 -21.95 -7.91 -8.83
C VAL A 48 -21.80 -8.02 -7.32
N ARG A 49 -22.47 -9.02 -6.73
CA ARG A 49 -22.44 -9.24 -5.27
C ARG A 49 -21.25 -10.07 -4.82
N THR A 50 -20.82 -11.02 -5.66
CA THR A 50 -19.77 -11.98 -5.29
C THR A 50 -18.59 -11.92 -6.26
N VAL A 51 -17.39 -11.82 -5.71
CA VAL A 51 -16.13 -11.79 -6.47
C VAL A 51 -15.89 -13.18 -7.08
N PRO A 52 -15.69 -13.28 -8.40
CA PRO A 52 -15.37 -14.54 -9.06
C PRO A 52 -14.13 -15.21 -8.47
N LYS A 53 -14.13 -16.55 -8.42
CA LYS A 53 -13.05 -17.33 -7.79
C LYS A 53 -11.65 -16.99 -8.31
N ARG A 54 -11.51 -16.78 -9.63
CA ARG A 54 -10.23 -16.40 -10.25
C ARG A 54 -9.72 -15.06 -9.71
N VAL A 55 -10.59 -14.06 -9.63
CA VAL A 55 -10.26 -12.74 -9.10
C VAL A 55 -9.91 -12.82 -7.61
N ARG A 56 -10.60 -13.66 -6.82
CA ARG A 56 -10.22 -13.87 -5.40
C ARG A 56 -8.81 -14.44 -5.24
N VAL A 57 -8.38 -15.33 -6.12
CA VAL A 57 -7.02 -15.88 -6.10
C VAL A 57 -6.01 -14.77 -6.42
N GLU A 58 -6.26 -13.98 -7.46
CA GLU A 58 -5.40 -12.83 -7.82
C GLU A 58 -5.29 -11.81 -6.67
N ILE A 59 -6.39 -11.51 -5.98
CA ILE A 59 -6.40 -10.61 -4.82
C ILE A 59 -5.53 -11.18 -3.68
N ARG A 60 -5.66 -12.48 -3.38
CA ARG A 60 -4.85 -13.13 -2.35
C ARG A 60 -3.37 -13.18 -2.74
N GLU A 61 -3.04 -13.34 -4.01
CA GLU A 61 -1.65 -13.27 -4.48
C GLU A 61 -1.06 -11.87 -4.29
N VAL A 62 -1.81 -10.83 -4.63
CA VAL A 62 -1.41 -9.43 -4.41
C VAL A 62 -1.17 -9.16 -2.92
N VAL A 63 -2.16 -9.47 -2.08
CA VAL A 63 -2.09 -9.23 -0.63
C VAL A 63 -1.02 -10.10 0.03
N GLY A 64 -0.79 -11.32 -0.48
CA GLY A 64 0.26 -12.22 0.00
C GLY A 64 1.69 -11.70 -0.19
N THR A 65 1.90 -10.66 -1.00
CA THR A 65 3.21 -9.98 -1.10
C THR A 65 3.46 -8.93 -0.02
N MET A 66 2.44 -8.60 0.78
CA MET A 66 2.48 -7.57 1.81
C MET A 66 2.93 -8.14 3.16
N PRO A 67 3.44 -7.30 4.09
CA PRO A 67 3.64 -7.71 5.47
C PRO A 67 2.34 -8.25 6.10
N ILE A 68 2.44 -9.30 6.92
CA ILE A 68 1.28 -10.01 7.50
C ILE A 68 0.31 -9.06 8.21
N HIS A 69 0.81 -8.11 9.00
CA HIS A 69 -0.02 -7.14 9.73
C HIS A 69 -0.74 -6.14 8.80
N VAL A 70 -0.23 -5.91 7.60
CA VAL A 70 -0.90 -5.10 6.57
C VAL A 70 -2.01 -5.92 5.91
N ALA A 71 -1.75 -7.21 5.62
CA ALA A 71 -2.65 -8.13 4.92
C ALA A 71 -3.84 -8.66 5.75
N GLU A 72 -3.71 -8.68 7.08
CA GLU A 72 -4.69 -9.25 8.03
C GLU A 72 -6.16 -8.83 7.82
N PRO A 73 -6.50 -7.58 7.44
CA PRO A 73 -7.89 -7.16 7.26
C PRO A 73 -8.65 -7.89 6.15
N LEU A 74 -7.95 -8.51 5.19
CA LEU A 74 -8.62 -9.23 4.12
C LEU A 74 -9.31 -10.48 4.69
N ARG A 75 -10.62 -10.35 4.93
CA ARG A 75 -11.47 -11.46 5.34
C ARG A 75 -11.51 -12.53 4.25
N ASP A 76 -11.67 -13.78 4.65
CA ASP A 76 -12.01 -14.85 3.71
C ASP A 76 -13.50 -14.76 3.32
N SER A 77 -13.84 -13.71 2.56
CA SER A 77 -15.17 -13.49 2.00
C SER A 77 -15.12 -13.55 0.48
N ALA A 78 -16.27 -13.92 -0.09
CA ALA A 78 -16.51 -13.77 -1.52
C ALA A 78 -17.38 -12.56 -1.84
N GLN A 79 -17.91 -11.84 -0.86
CA GLN A 79 -18.76 -10.67 -1.10
C GLN A 79 -17.90 -9.50 -1.54
N VAL A 80 -18.35 -8.78 -2.58
CA VAL A 80 -17.63 -7.62 -3.13
C VAL A 80 -17.47 -6.53 -2.07
N GLN A 81 -18.52 -6.25 -1.28
CA GLN A 81 -18.48 -5.24 -0.22
C GLN A 81 -17.46 -5.58 0.87
N ASP A 82 -17.50 -6.80 1.41
CA ASP A 82 -16.53 -7.25 2.42
C ASP A 82 -15.09 -7.17 1.90
N MET A 83 -14.87 -7.49 0.61
CA MET A 83 -13.55 -7.42 -0.01
C MET A 83 -13.11 -5.96 -0.24
N LEU A 84 -14.04 -5.06 -0.60
CA LEU A 84 -13.74 -3.62 -0.68
C LEU A 84 -13.31 -3.07 0.67
N ASP A 85 -14.10 -3.31 1.71
CA ASP A 85 -13.83 -2.82 3.06
C ASP A 85 -12.46 -3.30 3.56
N GLY A 86 -12.16 -4.59 3.38
CA GLY A 86 -10.86 -5.16 3.74
C GLY A 86 -9.70 -4.59 2.93
N MET A 87 -9.90 -4.31 1.64
CA MET A 87 -8.87 -3.71 0.80
C MET A 87 -8.61 -2.23 1.13
N PHE A 88 -9.63 -1.46 1.52
CA PHE A 88 -9.45 -0.11 2.06
C PHE A 88 -8.65 -0.12 3.36
N GLU A 89 -8.97 -1.03 4.28
CA GLU A 89 -8.20 -1.16 5.52
C GLU A 89 -6.75 -1.59 5.27
N ILE A 90 -6.52 -2.49 4.30
CA ILE A 90 -5.15 -2.84 3.84
C ILE A 90 -4.42 -1.60 3.33
N GLN A 91 -5.05 -0.78 2.50
CA GLN A 91 -4.45 0.43 1.97
C GLN A 91 -4.06 1.39 3.10
N GLU A 92 -4.96 1.60 4.05
CA GLU A 92 -4.71 2.44 5.21
C GLU A 92 -3.52 1.93 6.05
N ARG A 93 -3.49 0.63 6.35
CA ARG A 93 -2.37 0.00 7.06
C ARG A 93 -1.06 0.09 6.27
N LEU A 94 -1.11 0.01 4.94
CA LEU A 94 0.05 0.18 4.07
C LEU A 94 0.60 1.62 4.15
N PHE A 95 -0.28 2.63 4.20
CA PHE A 95 0.11 4.03 4.43
C PHE A 95 0.72 4.21 5.81
N ARG A 96 0.09 3.74 6.88
CA ARG A 96 0.65 3.80 8.26
C ARG A 96 1.99 3.06 8.39
N TRP A 97 2.15 1.93 7.69
CA TRP A 97 3.42 1.20 7.66
C TRP A 97 4.56 2.03 7.03
N ARG A 98 4.24 2.85 6.02
CA ARG A 98 5.21 3.71 5.35
C ARG A 98 5.41 5.06 6.05
N TYR A 99 4.35 5.60 6.63
CA TYR A 99 4.25 6.91 7.27
C TYR A 99 3.58 6.70 8.63
N PRO A 100 4.35 6.40 9.70
CA PRO A 100 3.81 6.10 11.02
C PRO A 100 2.98 7.25 11.62
N ASP A 101 3.29 8.48 11.22
CA ASP A 101 2.60 9.70 11.66
C ASP A 101 1.45 10.12 10.72
N TRP A 102 1.06 9.24 9.79
CA TRP A 102 -0.07 9.50 8.88
C TRP A 102 -1.38 9.41 9.66
N HIS A 103 -2.12 10.52 9.66
CA HIS A 103 -3.45 10.62 10.24
C HIS A 103 -4.48 10.70 9.11
N ASP A 104 -5.61 10.02 9.29
CA ASP A 104 -6.72 9.87 8.32
C ASP A 104 -7.36 11.21 7.90
N PHE A 105 -6.99 12.29 8.60
CA PHE A 105 -7.29 13.69 8.29
C PHE A 105 -6.03 14.51 8.52
N ASP A 106 -5.36 14.93 7.45
CA ASP A 106 -4.52 16.12 7.51
C ASP A 106 -5.22 17.24 6.71
N PRO A 107 -5.95 18.17 7.36
CA PRO A 107 -6.53 19.32 6.69
C PRO A 107 -5.46 20.31 6.15
N GLN A 108 -4.15 20.01 6.30
CA GLN A 108 -3.07 20.90 5.87
C GLN A 108 -2.59 20.66 4.43
N ASP A 109 -2.99 19.56 3.77
CA ASP A 109 -2.62 19.32 2.36
C ASP A 109 -3.51 20.06 1.35
N ASP A 110 -4.67 20.60 1.77
CA ASP A 110 -5.50 21.48 0.92
C ASP A 110 -4.90 22.90 0.75
N GLU A 111 -3.85 23.25 1.48
CA GLU A 111 -3.25 24.60 1.45
C GLU A 111 -2.03 24.74 0.51
N LEU A 112 -1.57 23.65 -0.11
CA LEU A 112 -0.37 23.67 -0.98
C LEU A 112 -0.64 23.80 -2.49
N ASP A 113 -1.90 23.87 -2.94
CA ASP A 113 -2.24 24.01 -4.38
C ASP A 113 -3.00 25.31 -4.75
N VAL A 114 -3.12 26.28 -3.84
CA VAL A 114 -3.76 27.60 -4.11
C VAL A 114 -2.75 28.73 -4.32
N VAL A 115 -1.47 28.41 -4.57
CA VAL A 115 -0.45 29.42 -4.94
C VAL A 115 0.21 29.07 -6.27
N ALA A 116 -0.61 28.98 -7.32
CA ALA A 116 -0.16 29.14 -8.70
C ALA A 116 -1.34 29.46 -9.64
N SER A 117 -1.93 30.65 -9.50
CA SER A 117 -2.62 31.36 -10.59
C SER A 117 -2.66 32.85 -10.32
#